data_AF-A0AA38C9B7-F1
#
_entry.id   AF-A0AA38C9B7-F1
#
_cell.length_a   1.000
_cell.length_b   1.000
_cell.length_c   1.000
_cell.angle_alpha   90.00
_cell.angle_beta   90.00
_cell.angle_gamma   90.00
#
_symmetry.space_group_name_H-M   'P 1'
#
loop_
_entity.id
_entity.type
_entity.pdbx_description
1 polymer ?
#
loop_
_entity_poly.entity_id
_entity_poly.type
_entity_poly.pdbx_seq_one_letter_code
_entity_poly.pdbx_strand_id
1 'polypeptide(L)' 'ERTVPRTPQENGVAERMNRTIMERARSMRIHSGLPLQFWAEAVDTTVYLINRGPSSSLDGGIPEEAWTGKE' A
#
# COMPACT_ATOMS: atom_id res chain seq x y z
N GLU A 1 -8.96 -14.30 7.00
CA GLU A 1 -9.65 -14.32 8.30
C GLU A 1 -10.71 -13.23 8.32
N ARG A 2 -11.92 -13.49 8.85
CA ARG A 2 -12.94 -12.45 9.07
C ARG A 2 -12.72 -11.87 10.46
N THR A 3 -12.58 -10.55 10.58
CA THR A 3 -12.59 -9.85 11.87
C THR A 3 -13.94 -10.00 12.56
N VAL A 4 -13.97 -9.85 13.89
CA VAL A 4 -15.22 -9.97 14.64
C VAL A 4 -16.21 -8.88 14.16
N PRO A 5 -17.48 -9.20 13.91
CA PRO A 5 -18.44 -8.18 13.52
C PRO A 5 -18.51 -7.06 14.56
N ARG A 6 -18.42 -5.80 14.12
CA ARG A 6 -18.47 -4.57 14.94
C ARG A 6 -17.21 -4.29 15.79
N THR A 7 -16.05 -4.85 15.46
CA THR A 7 -14.74 -4.47 16.04
C THR A 7 -13.83 -3.78 15.01
N PRO A 8 -14.15 -2.55 14.55
CA PRO A 8 -13.33 -1.84 13.57
C PRO A 8 -11.87 -1.62 14.04
N GLN A 9 -11.63 -1.66 15.36
CA GLN A 9 -10.29 -1.56 15.95
C GLN A 9 -9.35 -2.68 15.50
N GLU A 10 -9.88 -3.88 15.19
CA GLU A 10 -9.07 -5.01 14.71
C GLU A 10 -8.58 -4.82 13.27
N ASN A 11 -9.25 -3.97 12.49
CA ASN A 11 -8.92 -3.71 11.09
C ASN A 11 -8.03 -2.47 10.89
N GLY A 12 -7.62 -1.81 11.99
CA GLY A 12 -6.98 -0.50 11.91
C GLY A 12 -5.68 -0.47 11.10
N VAL A 13 -4.91 -1.57 11.07
CA VAL A 13 -3.69 -1.65 10.25
C VAL A 13 -4.03 -1.62 8.75
N ALA A 14 -4.98 -2.44 8.32
CA ALA A 14 -5.42 -2.49 6.93
C ALA A 14 -6.09 -1.19 6.50
N GLU A 15 -6.91 -0.57 7.38
CA GLU A 15 -7.54 0.71 7.10
C GLU A 15 -6.53 1.84 6.89
N ARG A 16 -5.48 1.91 7.74
CA ARG A 16 -4.40 2.87 7.57
C ARG A 16 -3.64 2.65 6.26
N MET A 17 -3.32 1.39 5.94
CA MET A 17 -2.61 1.07 4.70
C MET A 17 -3.45 1.41 3.46
N ASN A 18 -4.74 1.10 3.47
CA ASN A 18 -5.64 1.44 2.37
C ASN A 18 -5.70 2.97 2.12
N ARG A 19 -5.73 3.77 3.19
CA ARG A 19 -5.64 5.23 3.08
C ARG A 19 -4.31 5.66 2.46
N THR A 20 -3.19 5.12 2.93
CA THR A 20 -1.85 5.43 2.40
C THR A 20 -1.71 5.08 0.91
N ILE A 21 -2.21 3.92 0.48
CA ILE A 21 -2.20 3.50 -0.93
C ILE A 21 -2.98 4.51 -1.78
N MET A 22 -4.20 4.87 -1.36
CA MET A 22 -5.05 5.78 -2.13
C MET A 22 -4.48 7.21 -2.22
N GLU A 23 -3.89 7.71 -1.13
CA GLU A 23 -3.24 9.03 -1.10
C GLU A 23 -2.01 9.08 -2.03
N ARG A 24 -1.13 8.07 -1.94
CA ARG A 24 0.06 7.97 -2.80
C ARG A 24 -0.31 7.79 -4.28
N ALA A 25 -1.24 6.90 -4.59
CA ALA A 25 -1.71 6.67 -5.95
C ALA A 25 -2.31 7.94 -6.57
N ARG A 26 -3.13 8.67 -5.80
CA ARG A 26 -3.71 9.95 -6.23
C ARG A 26 -2.63 11.00 -6.47
N SER A 27 -1.70 11.16 -5.53
CA SER A 27 -0.59 12.11 -5.65
C SER A 27 0.27 11.83 -6.87
N MET A 28 0.71 10.58 -7.05
CA MET A 28 1.50 10.14 -8.20
C MET A 28 0.77 10.37 -9.52
N ARG A 29 -0.50 9.97 -9.63
CA ARG A 29 -1.29 10.17 -10.86
C ARG A 29 -1.41 11.65 -11.23
N ILE A 30 -1.71 12.51 -10.25
CA ILE A 30 -1.84 13.95 -10.46
C ILE A 30 -0.49 14.55 -10.87
N HIS A 31 0.59 14.18 -10.18
CA HIS A 31 1.94 14.64 -10.48
C HIS A 31 2.39 14.27 -11.89
N SER A 32 2.08 13.06 -12.35
CA SER A 32 2.38 12.60 -13.71
C SER A 32 1.43 13.16 -14.79
N GLY A 33 0.41 13.95 -14.42
CA GLY A 33 -0.56 14.51 -15.37
C GLY A 33 -1.46 13.47 -16.03
N LEU A 34 -1.58 12.27 -15.46
CA LEU A 34 -2.33 11.17 -16.08
C LEU A 34 -3.85 11.34 -15.89
N PRO A 35 -4.66 11.06 -16.92
CA PRO A 35 -6.12 11.06 -16.80
C PRO A 35 -6.64 10.06 -15.75
N LEU A 36 -7.89 10.25 -15.29
CA LEU A 36 -8.48 9.39 -14.25
C LEU A 36 -8.60 7.93 -14.66
N GLN A 37 -8.66 7.63 -15.96
CA GLN A 37 -8.70 6.25 -16.47
C GLN A 37 -7.52 5.39 -15.99
N PHE A 38 -6.37 6.01 -15.68
CA PHE A 38 -5.16 5.34 -15.20
C PHE A 38 -5.12 5.15 -13.66
N TRP A 39 -6.26 5.25 -12.98
CA TRP A 39 -6.30 5.15 -11.52
C TRP A 39 -5.88 3.76 -11.03
N ALA A 40 -6.22 2.69 -11.77
CA ALA A 40 -5.92 1.32 -11.40
C ALA A 40 -4.41 1.05 -11.48
N GLU A 41 -3.77 1.51 -12.55
CA GLU A 41 -2.33 1.43 -12.79
C GLU A 41 -1.56 2.26 -11.76
N ALA A 42 -2.09 3.42 -11.37
CA ALA A 42 -1.50 4.24 -10.31
C ALA A 42 -1.57 3.54 -8.95
N VAL A 43 -2.67 2.85 -8.64
CA VAL A 43 -2.79 2.04 -7.41
C VAL A 43 -1.85 0.85 -7.47
N ASP A 44 -1.81 0.11 -8.58
CA ASP A 44 -0.93 -1.05 -8.76
C ASP A 44 0.54 -0.66 -8.61
N THR A 45 0.96 0.41 -9.28
CA THR A 45 2.32 0.95 -9.16
C THR A 45 2.63 1.38 -7.73
N THR A 46 1.67 1.98 -7.02
CA THR A 46 1.85 2.38 -5.62
C THR A 46 2.07 1.16 -4.72
N VAL A 47 1.29 0.10 -4.91
CA VAL A 47 1.43 -1.16 -4.14
C VAL A 47 2.76 -1.83 -4.45
N TYR A 48 3.14 -1.88 -5.73
CA TYR A 48 4.44 -2.38 -6.16
C TYR A 48 5.60 -1.65 -5.45
N LEU A 49 5.57 -0.31 -5.43
CA LEU A 49 6.60 0.49 -4.76
C LEU A 49 6.61 0.31 -3.24
N ILE A 50 5.44 0.16 -2.61
CA ILE A 50 5.35 -0.09 -1.15
C ILE A 50 5.96 -1.44 -0.80
N ASN A 51 5.67 -2.48 -1.58
CA ASN A 51 6.13 -3.84 -1.28
C ASN A 51 7.63 -4.03 -1.57
N ARG A 52 8.20 -3.24 -2.48
CA ARG A 52 9.61 -3.33 -2.90
C ARG A 52 10.50 -2.20 -2.40
N GLY A 53 9.93 -1.27 -1.64
CA GLY A 53 10.67 -0.16 -1.04
C GLY A 53 11.06 -0.46 0.42
N PRO A 54 12.07 0.24 0.95
CA PRO A 54 12.39 0.20 2.38
C PRO A 54 11.17 0.54 3.23
N SER A 55 10.86 -0.32 4.20
CA SER A 55 9.77 -0.11 5.15
C SER A 55 10.30 0.23 6.53
N SER A 56 9.80 1.32 7.13
CA SER A 56 10.15 1.70 8.49
C SER A 56 9.64 0.71 9.54
N SER A 57 8.60 -0.07 9.23
CA SER A 57 8.13 -1.14 10.13
C SER A 57 9.05 -2.35 10.16
N LEU A 58 10.02 -2.41 9.23
CA LEU A 58 11.00 -3.49 9.07
C LEU A 58 12.43 -2.95 9.23
N ASP A 59 12.62 -1.83 9.91
CA ASP A 59 13.93 -1.17 10.11
C ASP A 59 14.69 -0.92 8.79
N GLY A 60 13.95 -0.59 7.72
CA GLY A 60 14.49 -0.35 6.38
C GLY A 60 14.51 -1.59 5.47
N GLY A 61 14.11 -2.77 5.96
CA GLY A 61 13.95 -3.97 5.15
C GLY A 61 12.82 -3.87 4.11
N ILE A 62 12.86 -4.77 3.12
CA ILE A 62 11.90 -4.80 2.02
C ILE A 62 10.74 -5.76 2.36
N PRO A 63 9.47 -5.32 2.30
CA PRO A 63 8.33 -6.17 2.62
C PRO A 63 8.20 -7.45 1.78
N GLU A 64 8.51 -7.39 0.48
CA GLU A 64 8.46 -8.57 -0.40
C GLU A 64 9.51 -9.62 0.01
N GLU A 65 10.72 -9.20 0.36
CA GLU A 65 11.78 -10.09 0.85
C GLU A 65 11.38 -10.71 2.19
N ALA A 66 10.88 -9.90 3.13
CA ALA A 66 10.41 -10.37 4.43
C ALA A 66 9.23 -11.35 4.32
N TRP A 67 8.36 -11.17 3.33
CA TRP A 67 7.21 -12.05 3.08
C TRP A 67 7.60 -13.35 2.38
N THR A 68 8.51 -13.28 1.39
CA THR A 68 8.87 -14.44 0.56
C THR A 68 10.07 -15.23 1.10
N GLY A 69 10.84 -14.65 2.03
CA GLY A 69 12.09 -15.22 2.55
C GLY A 69 13.22 -15.28 1.52
N LYS A 70 13.10 -14.54 0.41
CA LYS A 70 14.12 -14.48 -0.64
C LYS A 70 14.78 -13.11 -0.59
N GLU A 71 16.11 -13.11 -0.56
CA GLU A 71 16.95 -11.94 -0.88
C GLU A 71 16.99 -11.70 -2.39
#